data_AF-A0A376LA63-F1
#
_entry.id   AF-A0A376LA63-F1
#
_cell.length_a   1.000
_cell.length_b   1.000
_cell.length_c   1.000
_cell.angle_alpha   90.00
_cell.angle_beta   90.00
_cell.angle_gamma   90.00
#
_symmetry.space_group_name_H-M   'P 1'
#
loop_
_entity.id
_entity.type
_entity.pdbx_description
1 polymer ?
#
loop_
_entity_poly.entity_id
_entity_poly.type
_entity_poly.pdbx_seq_one_letter_code
_entity_poly.pdbx_strand_id
1 'polypeptide(L)'
;MQLRKLLLPGLLSVTLLSGCSLFNSEEDVVKMSPLPTVENQFTPTTAWSTSVGSGIGNFYSNLHPALADNVVYAADRAGLVKALNADDGKEIWSVNLAEKDGWFSKDPALLSGGVTVSGGHVYIGTEKAQVLRAEYQRWYCGMAN
;
A
#
# COMPACT_ATOMS: atom_id res chain seq x y z
N MET A 1 48.36 43.20 -8.79
CA MET A 1 47.71 43.07 -10.13
C MET A 1 47.51 41.62 -10.62
N GLN A 2 47.65 40.57 -9.77
CA GLN A 2 47.50 39.17 -10.20
C GLN A 2 46.14 38.55 -9.81
N LEU A 3 45.48 39.04 -8.75
CA LEU A 3 44.19 38.52 -8.27
C LEU A 3 43.05 38.73 -9.28
N ARG A 4 43.09 39.86 -10.01
CA ARG A 4 42.07 40.21 -11.03
C ARG A 4 42.16 39.32 -12.30
N LYS A 5 43.33 38.71 -12.57
CA LYS A 5 43.55 37.83 -13.73
C LYS A 5 43.02 36.40 -13.50
N LEU A 6 42.86 35.97 -12.24
CA LEU A 6 42.36 34.65 -11.87
C LEU A 6 40.84 34.65 -11.58
N LEU A 7 40.27 35.80 -11.18
CA LEU A 7 38.84 35.93 -10.91
C LEU A 7 37.96 35.81 -12.17
N LEU A 8 38.42 36.36 -13.30
CA LEU A 8 37.69 36.32 -14.58
C LEU A 8 37.48 34.90 -15.13
N PRO A 9 38.50 34.03 -15.25
CA PRO A 9 38.30 32.64 -15.71
C PRO A 9 37.54 31.78 -14.68
N GLY A 10 37.72 32.04 -13.37
CA GLY A 10 36.99 31.35 -12.31
C GLY A 10 35.48 31.61 -12.36
N LEU A 11 35.07 32.85 -12.57
CA LEU A 11 33.66 33.22 -12.67
C LEU A 11 33.00 32.58 -13.91
N LEU A 12 33.71 32.54 -15.03
CA LEU A 12 33.22 31.94 -16.28
C LEU A 12 33.05 30.41 -16.15
N SER A 13 33.94 29.74 -15.41
CA SER A 13 33.87 28.30 -15.16
C SER A 13 32.70 27.93 -14.26
N VAL A 14 32.38 28.77 -13.27
CA VAL A 14 31.19 28.61 -12.40
C VAL A 14 29.90 28.78 -13.18
N THR A 15 29.82 29.73 -14.13
CA THR A 15 28.61 29.91 -14.95
C THR A 15 28.39 28.77 -15.94
N LEU A 16 29.48 28.17 -16.47
CA LEU A 16 29.40 27.01 -17.37
C LEU A 16 28.99 25.73 -16.63
N LEU A 17 29.36 25.57 -15.35
CA LEU A 17 28.97 24.42 -14.53
C LEU A 17 27.49 24.41 -14.13
N SER A 18 26.82 25.57 -14.13
CA SER A 18 25.38 25.70 -13.88
C SER A 18 24.49 25.19 -15.04
N GLY A 19 25.10 24.66 -16.10
CA GLY A 19 24.41 24.23 -17.32
C GLY A 19 23.51 23.00 -17.19
N CYS A 20 23.51 22.26 -16.07
CA CYS A 20 22.67 21.06 -15.93
C CYS A 20 21.30 21.28 -15.25
N SER A 21 21.09 22.41 -14.55
CA SER A 21 19.81 22.68 -13.86
C SER A 21 18.82 23.51 -14.69
N LEU A 22 19.27 24.06 -15.82
CA LEU A 22 18.46 24.92 -16.71
C LEU A 22 17.75 24.16 -17.83
N PHE A 23 18.06 22.88 -18.04
CA PHE A 23 17.44 22.03 -19.09
C PHE A 23 16.54 20.94 -18.51
N ASN A 24 16.09 21.07 -17.25
CA ASN A 24 15.08 20.17 -16.70
C ASN A 24 13.71 20.62 -17.22
N SER A 25 13.47 20.33 -18.50
CA SER A 25 12.25 20.63 -19.24
C SER A 25 11.04 19.99 -18.57
N GLU A 26 9.89 20.68 -18.59
CA GLU A 26 8.58 20.09 -18.32
C GLU A 26 8.46 18.68 -18.92
N GLU A 27 8.24 17.68 -18.07
CA GLU A 27 7.86 16.35 -18.51
C GLU A 27 6.47 16.46 -19.16
N ASP A 28 6.40 16.19 -20.46
CA ASP A 28 5.14 16.13 -21.20
C ASP A 28 4.36 14.88 -20.76
N VAL A 29 3.71 15.00 -19.61
CA VAL A 29 2.86 13.94 -19.06
C VAL A 29 1.52 13.97 -19.75
N VAL A 30 1.10 12.81 -20.25
CA VAL A 30 -0.24 12.63 -20.82
C VAL A 30 -1.27 12.94 -19.73
N LYS A 31 -2.07 13.98 -19.95
CA LYS A 31 -3.10 14.41 -19.01
C LYS A 31 -4.29 13.46 -19.06
N MET A 32 -4.72 12.96 -17.90
CA MET A 32 -5.96 12.20 -17.78
C MET A 32 -7.16 13.11 -18.09
N SER A 33 -8.15 12.56 -18.81
CA SER A 33 -9.40 13.28 -19.06
C SER A 33 -10.15 13.55 -17.75
N PRO A 34 -10.79 14.72 -17.61
CA PRO A 34 -11.61 15.00 -16.44
C PRO A 34 -12.81 14.05 -16.37
N LEU A 35 -13.33 13.85 -15.15
CA LEU A 35 -14.53 13.04 -14.93
C LEU A 35 -15.72 13.64 -15.71
N PRO A 36 -16.42 12.85 -16.55
CA PRO A 36 -17.60 13.34 -17.26
C PRO A 36 -18.75 13.62 -16.28
N THR A 37 -19.72 14.41 -16.72
CA THR A 37 -20.97 14.61 -15.98
C THR A 37 -21.78 13.32 -16.01
N VAL A 38 -22.09 12.77 -14.83
CA VAL A 38 -22.85 11.53 -14.68
C VAL A 38 -24.26 11.84 -14.16
N GLU A 39 -25.27 11.47 -14.94
CA GLU A 39 -26.68 11.52 -14.54
C GLU A 39 -27.05 10.23 -13.80
N ASN A 40 -27.02 10.26 -12.47
CA ASN A 40 -27.26 9.09 -11.63
C ASN A 40 -28.74 8.71 -11.59
N GLN A 41 -29.07 7.44 -11.87
CA GLN A 41 -30.43 6.91 -11.68
C GLN A 41 -30.75 6.62 -10.21
N PHE A 42 -29.73 6.45 -9.38
CA PHE A 42 -29.82 6.27 -7.94
C PHE A 42 -28.54 6.80 -7.28
N THR A 43 -28.61 7.20 -6.01
CA THR A 43 -27.45 7.70 -5.26
C THR A 43 -26.78 6.54 -4.53
N PRO A 44 -25.55 6.12 -4.94
CA PRO A 44 -24.82 5.11 -4.19
C PRO A 44 -24.43 5.67 -2.82
N THR A 45 -24.58 4.86 -1.78
CA THR A 45 -24.17 5.19 -0.41
C THR A 45 -23.19 4.14 0.09
N THR A 46 -22.24 4.58 0.91
CA THR A 46 -21.31 3.67 1.58
C THR A 46 -21.99 3.05 2.79
N ALA A 47 -22.12 1.72 2.82
CA ALA A 47 -22.69 1.01 3.96
C ALA A 47 -21.80 1.15 5.21
N TRP A 48 -20.49 0.93 5.05
CA TRP A 48 -19.47 1.15 6.07
C TRP A 48 -18.09 1.31 5.42
N SER A 49 -17.13 1.80 6.19
CA SER A 49 -15.72 1.91 5.79
C SER A 49 -14.82 1.65 6.99
N THR A 50 -13.84 0.76 6.82
CA THR A 50 -12.90 0.36 7.87
C THR A 50 -11.48 0.35 7.32
N SER A 51 -10.58 1.04 8.01
CA SER A 51 -9.17 1.09 7.62
C SER A 51 -8.43 -0.20 7.98
N VAL A 52 -7.69 -0.72 7.02
CA VAL A 52 -6.84 -1.90 7.17
C VAL A 52 -5.39 -1.47 6.97
N GLY A 53 -4.77 -1.05 8.07
CA GLY A 53 -3.38 -0.61 8.09
C GLY A 53 -3.13 0.56 7.13
N SER A 54 -2.02 0.50 6.40
CA SER A 54 -1.65 1.47 5.35
C SER A 54 -1.98 1.01 3.92
N GLY A 55 -2.69 -0.12 3.78
CA GLY A 55 -2.99 -0.71 2.47
C GLY A 55 -1.74 -1.06 1.67
N ILE A 56 -1.73 -0.70 0.39
CA ILE A 56 -0.61 -0.95 -0.55
C ILE A 56 0.27 0.29 -0.78
N GLY A 57 -0.13 1.47 -0.28
CA GLY A 57 0.55 2.73 -0.57
C GLY A 57 0.67 2.99 -2.07
N ASN A 58 1.87 3.34 -2.53
CA ASN A 58 2.18 3.58 -3.94
C ASN A 58 2.78 2.35 -4.64
N PHE A 59 2.81 1.20 -3.96
CA PHE A 59 3.35 -0.03 -4.54
C PHE A 59 2.27 -0.70 -5.40
N TYR A 60 2.65 -1.10 -6.60
CA TYR A 60 1.79 -1.98 -7.40
C TYR A 60 1.66 -3.33 -6.68
N SER A 61 0.42 -3.76 -6.45
CA SER A 61 0.12 -4.97 -5.71
C SER A 61 -1.19 -5.56 -6.21
N ASN A 62 -1.28 -6.90 -6.24
CA ASN A 62 -2.52 -7.61 -6.53
C ASN A 62 -3.33 -7.88 -5.26
N LEU A 63 -2.99 -7.20 -4.15
CA LEU A 63 -3.67 -7.38 -2.87
C LEU A 63 -5.08 -6.77 -2.94
N HIS A 64 -6.09 -7.62 -2.81
CA HIS A 64 -7.50 -7.26 -2.80
C HIS A 64 -8.23 -7.95 -1.64
N PRO A 65 -9.35 -7.41 -1.14
CA PRO A 65 -10.15 -8.08 -0.13
C PRO A 65 -10.85 -9.33 -0.71
N ALA A 66 -11.26 -10.23 0.17
CA ALA A 66 -12.12 -11.37 -0.14
C ALA A 66 -13.28 -11.45 0.85
N LEU A 67 -14.43 -11.95 0.40
CA LEU A 67 -15.64 -12.14 1.22
C LEU A 67 -16.00 -13.62 1.23
N ALA A 68 -16.17 -14.19 2.42
CA ALA A 68 -16.69 -15.54 2.62
C ALA A 68 -17.43 -15.61 3.96
N ASP A 69 -18.53 -16.34 4.03
CA ASP A 69 -19.30 -16.58 5.26
C ASP A 69 -19.65 -15.29 6.05
N ASN A 70 -20.03 -14.22 5.35
CA ASN A 70 -20.33 -12.89 5.94
C ASN A 70 -19.12 -12.21 6.61
N VAL A 71 -17.90 -12.62 6.27
CA VAL A 71 -16.66 -12.06 6.77
C VAL A 71 -15.81 -11.53 5.61
N VAL A 72 -15.46 -10.25 5.68
CA VAL A 72 -14.52 -9.60 4.77
C VAL A 72 -13.11 -9.76 5.32
N TYR A 73 -12.25 -10.40 4.54
CA TYR A 73 -10.84 -10.54 4.83
C TYR A 73 -10.07 -9.54 3.99
N ALA A 74 -9.30 -8.69 4.64
CA ALA A 74 -8.50 -7.66 4.00
C ALA A 74 -7.12 -7.61 4.66
N ALA A 75 -6.12 -7.22 3.88
CA ALA A 75 -4.74 -7.16 4.36
C ALA A 75 -4.04 -5.90 3.86
N ASP A 76 -3.01 -5.48 4.60
CA ASP A 76 -2.06 -4.46 4.17
C ASP A 76 -0.75 -5.10 3.70
N ARG A 77 0.05 -4.34 2.96
CA ARG A 77 1.35 -4.82 2.47
C ARG A 77 2.34 -5.06 3.61
N ALA A 78 2.21 -4.36 4.74
CA ALA A 78 3.12 -4.46 5.87
C ALA A 78 2.99 -5.79 6.64
N GLY A 79 1.82 -6.44 6.59
CA GLY A 79 1.54 -7.73 7.22
C GLY A 79 0.30 -7.75 8.10
N LEU A 80 -0.43 -6.65 8.26
CA LEU A 80 -1.71 -6.63 8.96
C LEU A 80 -2.77 -7.35 8.13
N VAL A 81 -3.46 -8.31 8.72
CA VAL A 81 -4.62 -8.98 8.14
C VAL A 81 -5.77 -8.82 9.11
N LYS A 82 -6.92 -8.37 8.61
CA LYS A 82 -8.15 -8.19 9.38
C LYS A 82 -9.28 -9.02 8.80
N ALA A 83 -10.10 -9.56 9.69
CA ALA A 83 -11.43 -10.05 9.37
C ALA A 83 -12.46 -9.07 9.91
N LEU A 84 -13.37 -8.65 9.05
CA LEU A 84 -14.41 -7.68 9.34
C LEU A 84 -15.77 -8.32 9.11
N ASN A 85 -16.76 -8.00 9.93
CA ASN A 85 -18.15 -8.36 9.64
C ASN A 85 -18.61 -7.60 8.38
N ALA A 86 -19.20 -8.30 7.42
CA ALA A 86 -19.63 -7.71 6.15
C ALA A 86 -20.82 -6.76 6.28
N ASP A 87 -21.60 -6.84 7.36
CA ASP A 87 -22.79 -6.01 7.57
C ASP A 87 -22.43 -4.62 8.09
N ASP A 88 -21.48 -4.52 9.04
CA ASP A 88 -21.17 -3.29 9.76
C ASP A 88 -19.69 -2.87 9.73
N GLY A 89 -18.83 -3.68 9.11
CA GLY A 89 -17.40 -3.41 8.99
C GLY A 89 -16.62 -3.57 10.30
N LYS A 90 -17.24 -4.08 11.38
CA LYS A 90 -16.56 -4.25 12.66
C LYS A 90 -15.51 -5.35 12.59
N GLU A 91 -14.38 -5.09 13.26
CA GLU A 91 -13.30 -6.05 13.37
C GLU A 91 -13.74 -7.26 14.22
N ILE A 92 -13.67 -8.45 13.61
CA ILE A 92 -13.82 -9.73 14.29
C ILE A 92 -12.48 -10.15 14.88
N TRP A 93 -11.42 -10.04 14.09
CA TRP A 93 -10.05 -10.26 14.52
C TRP A 93 -9.05 -9.52 13.64
N SER A 94 -7.82 -9.37 14.16
CA SER A 94 -6.68 -8.80 13.45
C SER A 94 -5.40 -9.54 13.84
N VAL A 95 -4.53 -9.79 12.86
CA VAL A 95 -3.21 -10.41 13.06
C VAL A 95 -2.16 -9.63 12.30
N ASN A 96 -0.96 -9.55 12.86
CA ASN A 96 0.19 -8.93 12.20
C ASN A 96 1.22 -10.01 11.87
N LEU A 97 1.46 -10.19 10.58
CA LEU A 97 2.38 -11.16 10.00
C LEU A 97 3.78 -10.58 9.77
N ALA A 98 4.04 -9.33 10.16
CA ALA A 98 5.38 -8.76 10.13
C ALA A 98 6.29 -9.51 11.12
N GLU A 99 7.45 -9.94 10.64
CA GLU A 99 8.44 -10.61 11.47
C GLU A 99 9.14 -9.58 12.37
N LYS A 100 9.44 -9.98 13.61
CA LYS A 100 10.23 -9.17 14.52
C LYS A 100 11.69 -9.57 14.35
N ASP A 101 12.47 -8.74 13.67
CA ASP A 101 13.92 -8.93 13.60
C ASP A 101 14.62 -7.91 14.50
N GLY A 102 15.13 -8.40 15.65
CA GLY A 102 15.88 -7.61 16.62
C GLY A 102 15.07 -6.62 17.47
N TRP A 103 15.79 -5.78 18.22
CA TRP A 103 15.21 -4.87 19.23
C TRP A 103 14.66 -3.56 18.62
N PHE A 104 14.99 -3.27 17.36
CA PHE A 104 14.69 -1.97 16.71
C PHE A 104 14.05 -2.06 15.33
N SER A 105 13.78 -3.25 14.77
CA SER A 105 13.23 -3.36 13.41
C SER A 105 12.07 -4.36 13.32
N LYS A 106 11.03 -3.96 12.60
CA LYS A 106 9.99 -4.87 12.11
C LYS A 106 10.29 -5.13 10.65
N ASP A 107 10.41 -6.39 10.28
CA ASP A 107 10.53 -6.80 8.89
C ASP A 107 9.11 -7.00 8.33
N PRO A 108 8.64 -6.16 7.38
CA PRO A 108 7.31 -6.28 6.83
C PRO A 108 7.11 -7.63 6.11
N ALA A 109 5.88 -8.14 6.14
CA ALA A 109 5.52 -9.38 5.47
C ALA A 109 5.54 -9.26 3.93
N LEU A 110 5.42 -8.03 3.41
CA LEU A 110 5.36 -7.72 1.98
C LEU A 110 4.25 -8.51 1.27
N LEU A 111 3.02 -8.40 1.78
CA LEU A 111 1.86 -9.08 1.19
C LEU A 111 1.55 -8.48 -0.20
N SER A 112 1.39 -9.34 -1.20
CA SER A 112 1.24 -8.92 -2.61
C SER A 112 0.13 -9.65 -3.36
N GLY A 113 -0.02 -10.97 -3.13
CA GLY A 113 -1.05 -11.78 -3.79
C GLY A 113 -2.16 -12.19 -2.83
N GLY A 114 -3.39 -12.30 -3.32
CA GLY A 114 -4.57 -12.60 -2.50
C GLY A 114 -5.35 -11.32 -2.15
N VAL A 115 -6.21 -11.31 -1.15
CA VAL A 115 -6.60 -12.38 -0.23
C VAL A 115 -7.48 -13.41 -0.95
N THR A 116 -7.27 -14.71 -0.70
CA THR A 116 -8.12 -15.79 -1.22
C THR A 116 -8.61 -16.67 -0.10
N VAL A 117 -9.90 -16.98 -0.08
CA VAL A 117 -10.52 -17.81 0.97
C VAL A 117 -11.07 -19.08 0.34
N SER A 118 -10.71 -20.24 0.87
CA SER A 118 -11.25 -21.53 0.45
C SER A 118 -11.08 -22.58 1.55
N GLY A 119 -12.11 -23.42 1.72
CA GLY A 119 -12.05 -24.61 2.59
C GLY A 119 -11.63 -24.32 4.04
N GLY A 120 -12.11 -23.25 4.68
CA GLY A 120 -11.73 -22.93 6.06
C GLY A 120 -10.44 -22.11 6.20
N HIS A 121 -9.80 -21.76 5.10
CA HIS A 121 -8.48 -21.12 5.10
C HIS A 121 -8.41 -19.83 4.29
N VAL A 122 -7.58 -18.92 4.78
CA VAL A 122 -7.18 -17.69 4.10
C VAL A 122 -5.76 -17.86 3.58
N TYR A 123 -5.56 -17.60 2.30
CA TYR A 123 -4.29 -17.71 1.58
C TYR A 123 -3.85 -16.33 1.10
N ILE A 124 -2.59 -15.99 1.38
CA ILE A 124 -1.98 -14.73 0.96
C ILE A 124 -0.55 -15.01 0.48
N GLY A 125 -0.20 -14.49 -0.69
CA GLY A 125 1.14 -14.55 -1.26
C GLY A 125 1.96 -13.31 -0.91
N THR A 126 3.26 -13.51 -0.67
CA THR A 126 4.20 -12.43 -0.35
C THR A 126 5.18 -12.17 -1.48
N GLU A 127 5.77 -10.97 -1.52
CA GLU A 127 6.88 -10.63 -2.43
C GLU A 127 8.15 -11.44 -2.12
N LYS A 128 8.22 -12.06 -0.94
CA LYS A 128 9.32 -12.94 -0.49
C LYS A 128 9.19 -14.37 -0.99
N ALA A 129 8.34 -14.63 -1.98
CA ALA A 129 8.05 -15.96 -2.52
C ALA A 129 7.51 -16.96 -1.47
N GLN A 130 6.75 -16.47 -0.49
CA GLN A 130 6.07 -17.30 0.50
C GLN A 130 4.56 -17.27 0.27
N VAL A 131 3.89 -18.38 0.60
CA VAL A 131 2.43 -18.45 0.69
C VAL A 131 2.05 -18.68 2.14
N LEU A 132 1.37 -17.71 2.73
CA LEU A 132 0.88 -17.77 4.09
C LEU A 132 -0.53 -18.36 4.07
N ARG A 133 -0.78 -19.30 4.99
CA ARG A 133 -2.09 -19.91 5.21
C ARG A 133 -2.50 -19.68 6.66
N ALA A 134 -3.70 -19.15 6.87
CA ALA A 134 -4.32 -19.04 8.18
C ALA A 134 -5.66 -19.79 8.20
N GLU A 135 -5.96 -20.48 9.29
CA GLU A 135 -7.26 -21.11 9.54
C GLU A 135 -8.17 -20.12 10.29
N TYR A 136 -9.36 -19.83 9.77
CA TYR A 136 -10.26 -18.87 10.41
C TYR A 136 -11.17 -19.52 11.48
N GLN A 137 -11.39 -20.85 11.44
CA GLN A 137 -12.21 -21.56 12.44
C GLN A 137 -11.56 -21.64 13.83
N ARG A 138 -10.22 -21.61 13.93
CA ARG A 138 -9.52 -21.68 15.21
C ARG A 138 -9.75 -20.45 16.10
N TRP A 139 -10.20 -19.34 15.54
CA TRP A 139 -10.40 -18.07 16.24
C TRP A 139 -11.83 -17.85 16.76
N TYR A 140 -12.83 -18.57 16.23
CA TYR A 140 -14.20 -18.56 16.77
C TYR A 140 -14.30 -19.27 18.13
N CYS A 141 -13.42 -20.24 18.42
CA CYS A 141 -13.49 -21.03 19.65
C CYS A 141 -12.88 -20.33 20.89
N GLY A 142 -12.28 -19.14 20.74
CA GLY A 142 -11.69 -18.36 21.84
C GLY A 142 -12.63 -17.36 22.52
N MET A 143 -13.86 -17.19 22.03
CA MET A 143 -14.87 -16.26 22.57
C MET A 143 -16.03 -16.99 23.26
N ALA A 144 -15.85 -18.26 23.61
CA ALA A 144 -16.77 -19.03 24.43
C ALA A 144 -16.04 -19.56 25.68
N ASN A 145 -15.68 -18.65 26.59
CA ASN A 145 -15.57 -18.89 28.02
C ASN A 145 -15.45 -17.58 28.79
#